data_AF-A0A2K5MHK9-F1
#
_entry.id   AF-A0A2K5MHK9-F1
#
_cell.length_a   1.000
_cell.length_b   1.000
_cell.length_c   1.000
_cell.angle_alpha   90.00
_cell.angle_beta   90.00
_cell.angle_gamma   90.00
#
_symmetry.space_group_name_H-M   'P 1'
#
loop_
_entity.id
_entity.type
_entity.pdbx_description
1 polymer ?
#
loop_
_entity_poly.entity_id
_entity_poly.type
_entity_poly.pdbx_seq_one_letter_code
_entity_poly.pdbx_strand_id
1 'polypeptide(L)'
;MAQGQRKFQAHKPAKSKTAAAASEKNRGPRKGGRVIAPKKARVVQQQKLKKNLEVGIRKKIEHDVMMKASSSLPKKLALLKAPAKKNGAAAATSSKTPS
;
A
#
# COMPACT_ATOMS: atom_id res chain seq x y z
N MET A 1 -28.50 -43.45 -43.00
CA MET A 1 -28.74 -42.02 -42.74
C MET A 1 -27.51 -41.45 -42.06
N ALA A 2 -26.79 -40.52 -42.71
CA ALA A 2 -25.58 -39.92 -42.15
C ALA A 2 -25.90 -38.50 -41.65
N GLN A 3 -25.96 -38.33 -40.33
CA GLN A 3 -26.06 -37.00 -39.71
C GLN A 3 -24.78 -36.76 -38.91
N GLY A 4 -23.83 -36.07 -39.55
CA GLY A 4 -22.55 -35.71 -38.95
C GLY A 4 -22.73 -34.70 -37.82
N GLN A 5 -22.16 -35.01 -36.65
CA GLN A 5 -22.17 -34.15 -35.48
C GLN A 5 -21.37 -32.85 -35.77
N ARG A 6 -22.02 -31.68 -35.66
CA ARG A 6 -21.33 -30.39 -35.69
C ARG A 6 -20.42 -30.29 -34.47
N LYS A 7 -19.11 -30.25 -34.70
CA LYS A 7 -18.11 -30.01 -33.64
C LYS A 7 -18.18 -28.55 -33.20
N PHE A 8 -18.63 -28.33 -31.97
CA PHE A 8 -18.65 -27.01 -31.35
C PHE A 8 -17.21 -26.59 -31.03
N GLN A 9 -16.66 -25.64 -31.79
CA GLN A 9 -15.39 -25.00 -31.47
C GLN A 9 -15.63 -24.04 -30.30
N ALA A 10 -15.02 -24.33 -29.14
CA ALA A 10 -15.12 -23.44 -27.98
C ALA A 10 -14.29 -22.17 -28.21
N HIS A 11 -14.95 -21.01 -28.26
CA HIS A 11 -14.28 -19.72 -28.26
C HIS A 11 -13.56 -19.50 -26.93
N LYS A 12 -12.24 -19.29 -26.96
CA LYS A 12 -11.45 -18.89 -25.79
C LYS A 12 -11.69 -17.40 -25.52
N PRO A 13 -12.11 -17.00 -24.31
CA PRO A 13 -12.25 -15.58 -24.01
C PRO A 13 -10.88 -14.93 -23.88
N ALA A 14 -10.66 -13.94 -24.74
CA ALA A 14 -9.50 -13.07 -24.72
C ALA A 14 -9.46 -12.26 -23.41
N LYS A 15 -8.23 -12.15 -22.90
CA LYS A 15 -7.73 -11.27 -21.83
C LYS A 15 -8.70 -10.15 -21.42
N SER A 16 -9.29 -10.26 -20.23
CA SER A 16 -9.74 -9.11 -19.46
C SER A 16 -9.81 -9.48 -17.97
N LYS A 17 -9.64 -8.48 -17.11
CA LYS A 17 -9.51 -8.53 -15.62
C LYS A 17 -10.53 -9.42 -14.88
N THR A 18 -11.56 -9.89 -15.56
CA THR A 18 -12.59 -10.83 -15.10
C THR A 18 -12.08 -12.26 -14.90
N ALA A 19 -10.92 -12.64 -15.45
CA ALA A 19 -10.35 -13.98 -15.28
C ALA A 19 -9.96 -14.28 -13.82
N ALA A 20 -9.50 -13.27 -13.06
CA ALA A 20 -9.20 -13.41 -11.63
C ALA A 20 -10.49 -13.70 -10.82
N ALA A 21 -11.59 -13.01 -11.14
CA ALA A 21 -12.90 -13.22 -10.52
C ALA A 21 -13.56 -14.55 -10.94
N ALA A 22 -13.29 -15.03 -12.15
CA ALA A 22 -13.76 -16.35 -12.61
C ALA A 22 -13.01 -17.51 -11.92
N SER A 23 -11.76 -17.31 -11.50
CA SER A 23 -11.01 -18.32 -10.74
C SER A 23 -11.58 -18.58 -9.34
N GLU A 24 -12.28 -17.60 -8.76
CA GLU A 24 -12.99 -17.77 -7.48
C GLU A 24 -14.27 -18.60 -7.65
N LYS A 25 -14.97 -18.42 -8.78
CA LYS A 25 -16.23 -19.11 -9.08
C LYS A 25 -16.06 -20.60 -9.41
N ASN A 26 -14.85 -21.03 -9.75
CA ASN A 26 -14.51 -22.43 -10.03
C ASN A 26 -14.07 -23.23 -8.77
N ARG A 27 -14.30 -22.71 -7.55
CA ARG A 27 -13.91 -23.38 -6.30
C ARG A 27 -15.13 -23.92 -5.54
N GLY A 28 -15.54 -25.17 -5.80
CA GLY A 28 -16.53 -25.91 -4.98
C GLY A 28 -15.90 -26.61 -3.76
N PRO A 29 -16.65 -27.19 -2.79
CA PRO A 29 -18.12 -27.41 -2.73
C PRO A 29 -18.81 -26.26 -1.98
N ARG A 30 -19.80 -25.52 -2.53
CA ARG A 30 -21.21 -25.87 -2.89
C ARG A 30 -22.02 -26.42 -1.71
N LYS A 31 -22.79 -25.51 -1.08
CA LYS A 31 -23.69 -25.64 0.09
C LYS A 31 -23.05 -26.33 1.32
N GLY A 32 -22.75 -25.51 2.35
CA GLY A 32 -22.07 -25.90 3.59
C GLY A 32 -20.74 -25.17 3.77
N GLY A 33 -20.26 -25.06 5.02
CA GLY A 33 -18.94 -24.48 5.32
C GLY A 33 -17.82 -25.28 4.65
N ARG A 34 -16.71 -24.62 4.28
CA ARG A 34 -15.55 -25.31 3.70
C ARG A 34 -14.92 -26.20 4.77
N VAL A 35 -15.32 -27.47 4.84
CA VAL A 35 -14.74 -28.46 5.75
C VAL A 35 -13.36 -28.83 5.20
N ILE A 36 -12.34 -28.11 5.66
CA ILE A 36 -10.95 -28.43 5.37
C ILE A 36 -10.57 -29.62 6.23
N ALA A 37 -10.13 -30.72 5.62
CA ALA A 37 -9.60 -31.86 6.37
C ALA A 37 -8.52 -31.38 7.38
N PRO A 38 -8.47 -31.93 8.61
CA PRO A 38 -7.58 -31.42 9.67
C PRO A 38 -6.11 -31.26 9.24
N LYS A 39 -5.59 -32.18 8.41
CA LYS A 39 -4.23 -32.10 7.84
C LYS A 39 -4.03 -30.90 6.91
N LYS A 40 -5.04 -30.54 6.11
CA LYS A 40 -4.98 -29.37 5.21
C LYS A 40 -5.26 -28.06 5.95
N ALA A 41 -5.99 -28.09 7.07
CA ALA A 41 -6.20 -26.92 7.93
C ALA A 41 -4.87 -26.44 8.53
N ARG A 42 -4.03 -27.37 8.98
CA ARG A 42 -2.67 -27.07 9.46
C ARG A 42 -1.82 -26.36 8.40
N VAL A 43 -1.85 -26.85 7.16
CA VAL A 43 -1.12 -26.23 6.04
C VAL A 43 -1.63 -24.82 5.75
N VAL A 44 -2.95 -24.61 5.76
CA VAL A 44 -3.54 -23.28 5.54
C VAL A 44 -3.16 -22.31 6.66
N GLN A 45 -3.19 -22.75 7.92
CA GLN A 45 -2.75 -21.93 9.06
C GLN A 45 -1.28 -21.55 8.94
N GLN A 46 -0.40 -22.50 8.59
CA GLN A 46 1.02 -22.25 8.37
C GLN A 46 1.25 -21.25 7.22
N GLN A 47 0.53 -21.37 6.11
CA GLN A 47 0.64 -20.43 4.99
C GLN A 47 0.19 -19.02 5.37
N LYS A 48 -0.90 -18.89 6.14
CA LYS A 48 -1.37 -17.60 6.66
C LYS A 48 -0.33 -16.97 7.59
N LEU A 49 0.21 -17.76 8.53
CA LEU A 49 1.24 -17.30 9.45
C LEU A 49 2.50 -16.86 8.69
N LYS A 50 2.99 -17.67 7.74
CA LYS A 50 4.13 -17.31 6.90
C LYS A 50 3.91 -15.99 6.16
N LYS A 51 2.76 -15.83 5.50
CA LYS A 51 2.44 -14.61 4.74
C LYS A 51 2.35 -13.38 5.64
N ASN A 52 1.71 -13.51 6.81
CA ASN A 52 1.56 -12.40 7.75
C ASN A 52 2.91 -11.95 8.31
N LEU A 53 3.80 -12.89 8.65
CA LEU A 53 5.14 -12.59 9.12
C LEU A 53 5.99 -11.93 8.02
N GLU A 54 5.96 -12.45 6.80
CA GLU A 54 6.69 -11.87 5.65
C GLU A 54 6.28 -10.40 5.41
N VAL A 55 4.98 -10.12 5.39
CA VAL A 55 4.46 -8.75 5.22
C VAL A 55 4.84 -7.87 6.42
N GLY A 56 4.76 -8.39 7.66
CA GLY A 56 5.11 -7.64 8.86
C GLY A 56 6.59 -7.26 8.92
N ILE A 57 7.48 -8.19 8.57
CA ILE A 57 8.93 -7.96 8.53
C ILE A 57 9.27 -6.91 7.47
N ARG A 58 8.71 -7.03 6.25
CA ARG A 58 8.92 -6.01 5.20
C ARG A 58 8.51 -4.62 5.65
N LYS A 59 7.29 -4.49 6.20
CA LYS A 59 6.80 -3.21 6.73
C LYS A 59 7.70 -2.63 7.82
N LYS A 60 8.20 -3.47 8.73
CA LYS A 60 9.08 -3.02 9.82
C LYS A 60 10.43 -2.54 9.27
N ILE A 61 11.03 -3.28 8.34
CA ILE A 61 12.28 -2.87 7.69
C ILE A 61 12.09 -1.56 6.94
N GLU A 62 11.04 -1.45 6.13
CA GLU A 62 10.72 -0.22 5.38
C GLU A 62 10.57 0.99 6.31
N HIS A 63 9.81 0.83 7.40
CA HIS A 63 9.64 1.87 8.40
C HIS A 63 10.96 2.25 9.08
N ASP A 64 11.73 1.27 9.54
CA ASP A 64 12.97 1.52 10.27
C ASP A 64 14.03 2.19 9.37
N VAL A 65 14.11 1.77 8.10
CA VAL A 65 14.95 2.43 7.09
C VAL A 65 14.48 3.87 6.84
N MET A 66 13.16 4.10 6.71
CA MET A 66 12.59 5.43 6.52
C MET A 66 12.89 6.35 7.72
N MET A 67 12.72 5.86 8.95
CA MET A 67 13.00 6.64 10.16
C MET A 67 14.50 6.93 10.32
N LYS A 68 15.37 5.95 10.02
CA LYS A 68 16.81 6.16 10.01
C LYS A 68 17.20 7.22 8.97
N ALA A 69 16.66 7.13 7.75
CA ALA A 69 16.92 8.13 6.71
C ALA A 69 16.41 9.52 7.10
N SER A 70 15.18 9.61 7.62
CA SER A 70 14.54 10.87 8.02
C SER A 70 15.25 11.55 9.19
N SER A 71 15.79 10.78 10.13
CA SER A 71 16.56 11.29 11.27
C SER A 71 18.02 11.64 10.91
N SER A 72 18.61 10.96 9.92
CA SER A 72 19.95 11.28 9.42
C SER A 72 20.00 12.54 8.55
N LEU A 73 18.85 12.94 7.97
CA LEU A 73 18.76 14.20 7.26
C LEU A 73 18.69 15.35 8.28
N PRO A 74 19.51 16.40 8.12
CA PRO A 74 19.36 17.58 8.96
C PRO A 74 17.94 18.11 8.82
N LYS A 75 17.27 18.39 9.95
CA LYS A 75 15.94 19.01 10.00
C LYS A 75 15.91 20.12 8.96
N LYS A 76 14.98 20.03 7.99
CA LYS A 76 14.82 21.09 6.99
C LYS A 76 14.58 22.40 7.74
N LEU A 77 15.60 23.24 7.76
CA LEU A 77 15.54 24.55 8.37
C LEU A 77 14.46 25.31 7.62
N ALA A 78 13.35 25.60 8.30
CA ALA A 78 12.37 26.54 7.77
C ALA A 78 13.10 27.87 7.67
N LEU A 79 13.37 28.32 6.44
CA LEU A 79 13.88 29.67 6.20
C LEU A 79 12.80 30.63 6.67
N LEU A 80 12.94 31.07 7.92
CA LEU A 80 12.12 32.12 8.50
C LEU A 80 12.37 33.37 7.67
N LYS A 81 11.34 33.83 6.97
CA LYS A 81 11.41 35.08 6.21
C LYS A 81 11.61 36.21 7.22
N ALA A 82 12.83 36.74 7.29
CA ALA A 82 13.08 37.96 8.05
C ALA A 82 12.21 39.09 7.48
N PRO A 83 11.52 39.88 8.32
CA PRO A 83 10.78 41.03 7.82
C PRO A 83 11.77 41.97 7.13
N ALA A 84 11.51 42.25 5.86
CA ALA A 84 12.32 43.16 5.07
C ALA A 84 12.29 44.55 5.74
N LYS A 85 13.38 44.90 6.43
CA LYS A 85 13.62 46.26 6.90
C LYS A 85 13.80 47.10 5.64
N LYS A 86 12.75 47.86 5.29
CA LYS A 86 12.80 48.85 4.22
C LYS A 86 13.84 49.89 4.62
N ASN A 87 14.96 49.93 3.91
CA ASN A 87 15.93 51.00 4.05
C ASN A 87 15.25 52.32 3.63
N GLY A 88 15.09 53.22 4.59
CA GLY A 88 14.84 54.62 4.36
C GLY A 88 15.59 55.36 5.45
N ALA A 89 16.74 55.93 5.11
CA ALA A 89 17.41 56.89 5.96
C ALA A 89 16.48 58.09 6.14
N ALA A 90 16.05 58.37 7.37
CA ALA A 90 15.69 59.71 7.83
C ALA A 90 15.46 59.73 9.35
N ALA A 91 16.10 60.72 9.98
CA ALA A 91 15.74 61.39 11.22
C ALA A 91 15.95 60.65 12.55
N ALA A 92 17.04 61.05 13.19
CA ALA A 92 17.14 61.18 14.64
C ALA A 92 15.95 61.95 15.25
N THR A 93 15.57 61.55 16.46
CA THR A 93 14.90 62.28 17.57
C THR A 93 14.14 61.23 18.37
N SER A 94 14.07 61.21 19.69
CA SER A 94 14.69 61.96 20.77
C SER A 94 14.39 61.14 22.04
N SER A 95 15.24 61.28 23.04
CA SER A 95 15.12 60.69 24.37
C SER A 95 13.73 60.84 25.01
N LYS A 96 13.28 59.77 25.70
CA LYS A 96 12.54 59.85 26.98
C LYS A 96 12.24 58.44 27.53
N THR A 97 13.04 58.01 28.51
CA THR A 97 12.51 57.29 29.67
C THR A 97 11.69 58.26 30.53
N PRO A 98 10.67 57.79 31.25
CA PRO A 98 10.81 57.84 32.70
C PRO A 98 10.14 56.69 33.47
N SER A 99 10.72 56.44 34.65
CA SER A 99 10.21 55.85 35.91
C SER A 99 9.43 54.54 35.90
#